data_AF-A0A836KEA1-F1
#
_entry.id   AF-A0A836KEA1-F1
#
_cell.length_a   1.000
_cell.length_b   1.000
_cell.length_c   1.000
_cell.angle_alpha   90.00
_cell.angle_beta   90.00
_cell.angle_gamma   90.00
#
_symmetry.space_group_name_H-M   'P 1'
#
loop_
_entity.id
_entity.type
_entity.pdbx_description
1 polymer ?
#
loop_
_entity_poly.entity_id
_entity_poly.type
_entity_poly.pdbx_seq_one_letter_code
_entity_poly.pdbx_strand_id
1 'polypeptide(L)'
;MSDSIEPTNRFAGNVRQAEAPNEKTLRIKVNALKRNLKDLEFAKREVQQELQRLDTLRESAPDRIPQQTKVIDEAKMMVPHSVNRIMAAVKDLSEYLEKEGSTVSNDELLDLARTTMADGQAAVS
;
A
#
# COMPACT_ATOMS: atom_id res chain seq x y z
N MET A 1 -46.60 30.24 -21.37
CA MET A 1 -45.91 29.30 -20.46
C MET A 1 -44.90 28.58 -21.31
N SER A 2 -43.63 28.98 -21.20
CA SER A 2 -42.52 28.50 -22.02
C SER A 2 -41.48 27.93 -21.06
N ASP A 3 -41.54 26.62 -20.85
CA ASP A 3 -40.55 25.89 -20.04
C ASP A 3 -39.29 25.69 -20.87
N SER A 4 -38.28 26.50 -20.57
CA SER A 4 -36.91 26.30 -21.04
C SER A 4 -36.25 25.23 -20.19
N ILE A 5 -36.02 24.05 -20.76
CA ILE A 5 -35.24 22.98 -20.14
C ILE A 5 -33.76 23.35 -20.30
N GLU A 6 -33.14 23.88 -19.26
CA GLU A 6 -31.67 23.99 -19.20
C GLU A 6 -31.05 22.59 -19.12
N PRO A 7 -30.01 22.29 -19.91
CA PRO A 7 -29.28 21.04 -19.77
C PRO A 7 -28.44 21.09 -18.49
N THR A 8 -28.96 20.50 -17.41
CA THR A 8 -28.19 20.26 -16.19
C THR A 8 -27.02 19.34 -16.52
N ASN A 9 -25.82 19.92 -16.63
CA ASN A 9 -24.59 19.20 -16.90
C ASN A 9 -24.23 18.32 -15.68
N ARG A 10 -24.67 17.06 -15.69
CA ARG A 10 -24.49 16.06 -14.62
C ARG A 10 -23.02 15.75 -14.30
N PHE A 11 -22.08 16.23 -15.10
CA PHE A 11 -20.63 16.05 -14.93
C PHE A 11 -19.94 17.25 -14.28
N ALA A 12 -20.67 18.31 -13.90
CA ALA A 12 -20.12 19.46 -13.19
C ALA A 12 -19.79 19.18 -11.71
N GLY A 13 -19.87 17.92 -11.26
CA GLY A 13 -19.53 17.51 -9.90
C GLY A 13 -18.03 17.23 -9.77
N ASN A 14 -17.30 18.18 -9.16
CA ASN A 14 -15.90 18.09 -8.76
C ASN A 14 -14.87 18.03 -9.88
N VAL A 15 -14.71 19.15 -10.60
CA VAL A 15 -13.37 19.46 -11.13
C VAL A 15 -12.47 19.68 -9.91
N ARG A 16 -11.83 18.61 -9.41
CA ARG A 16 -10.70 18.74 -8.48
C ARG A 16 -9.76 19.75 -9.14
N GLN A 17 -9.43 20.83 -8.44
CA GLN A 17 -8.38 21.75 -8.90
C GLN A 17 -7.22 20.91 -9.44
N ALA A 18 -6.76 21.24 -10.64
CA ALA A 18 -5.68 20.52 -11.27
C ALA A 18 -4.47 20.62 -10.34
N GLU A 19 -4.22 19.55 -9.61
CA GLU A 19 -3.07 19.41 -8.73
C GLU A 19 -1.80 19.56 -9.55
N ALA A 20 -0.78 20.19 -8.95
CA ALA A 20 0.50 20.30 -9.59
C ALA A 20 1.03 18.89 -9.93
N PRO A 21 1.63 18.66 -11.12
CA PRO A 21 2.06 17.32 -11.54
C PRO A 21 3.03 16.65 -10.55
N ASN A 22 3.85 17.44 -9.87
CA ASN A 22 4.77 16.98 -8.81
C ASN A 22 4.02 16.55 -7.54
N GLU A 23 3.04 17.31 -7.07
CA GLU A 23 2.16 16.92 -5.95
C GLU A 23 1.39 15.63 -6.24
N LYS A 24 0.87 15.50 -7.47
CA LYS A 24 0.21 14.26 -7.92
C LYS A 24 1.14 13.06 -7.82
N THR A 25 2.35 13.20 -8.35
CA THR A 25 3.36 12.13 -8.37
C THR A 25 3.78 11.75 -6.96
N LEU A 26 4.02 12.75 -6.10
CA LEU A 26 4.32 12.52 -4.69
C LEU A 26 3.21 11.72 -4.00
N ARG A 27 1.95 12.10 -4.20
CA ARG A 27 0.81 11.39 -3.61
C ARG A 27 0.70 9.94 -4.11
N ILE A 28 0.97 9.70 -5.39
CA ILE A 28 0.99 8.34 -5.96
C ILE A 28 2.06 7.49 -5.25
N LYS A 29 3.28 8.02 -5.09
CA LYS A 29 4.38 7.31 -4.42
C LYS A 29 4.08 7.04 -2.94
N VAL A 30 3.56 8.03 -2.21
CA VAL A 30 3.11 7.86 -0.83
C VAL A 30 2.06 6.75 -0.71
N ASN A 31 1.04 6.77 -1.57
CA ASN A 31 0.00 5.75 -1.56
C ASN A 31 0.51 4.37 -1.96
N ALA A 32 1.51 4.29 -2.85
CA ALA A 32 2.16 3.03 -3.20
C ALA A 32 2.88 2.43 -1.97
N LEU A 33 3.63 3.25 -1.23
CA LEU A 33 4.29 2.81 0.00
C LEU A 33 3.28 2.37 1.07
N LYS A 34 2.20 3.13 1.29
CA LYS A 34 1.12 2.74 2.22
C LYS A 34 0.50 1.38 1.89
N ARG A 35 0.27 1.10 0.60
CA ARG A 35 -0.24 -0.21 0.16
C ARG A 35 0.76 -1.32 0.46
N ASN A 36 2.04 -1.12 0.15
CA ASN A 36 3.07 -2.11 0.44
C ASN A 36 3.20 -2.40 1.96
N LEU A 37 3.03 -1.39 2.81
CA LEU A 37 2.96 -1.57 4.28
C LEU A 37 1.79 -2.46 4.68
N LYS A 38 0.59 -2.22 4.13
CA LYS A 38 -0.57 -3.08 4.38
C LYS A 38 -0.37 -4.49 3.85
N ASP A 39 0.22 -4.66 2.67
CA ASP A 39 0.55 -5.98 2.12
C ASP A 39 1.44 -6.77 3.10
N LEU A 40 2.46 -6.13 3.70
CA LEU A 40 3.31 -6.77 4.72
C LEU A 40 2.52 -7.15 5.97
N GLU A 41 1.64 -6.27 6.48
CA GLU A 41 0.77 -6.59 7.62
C GLU A 41 -0.14 -7.79 7.34
N PHE A 42 -0.67 -7.91 6.13
CA PHE A 42 -1.49 -9.05 5.72
C PHE A 42 -0.65 -10.32 5.55
N ALA A 43 0.52 -10.24 4.91
CA ALA A 43 1.42 -11.39 4.75
C ALA A 43 1.86 -11.96 6.12
N LYS A 44 2.21 -11.10 7.08
CA LYS A 44 2.55 -11.53 8.45
C LYS A 44 1.38 -12.22 9.14
N ARG A 45 0.15 -11.70 8.98
CA ARG A 45 -1.06 -12.31 9.54
C ARG A 45 -1.39 -13.65 8.88
N GLU A 46 -1.24 -13.75 7.57
CA GLU A 46 -1.48 -14.99 6.81
C GLU A 46 -0.59 -16.12 7.33
N VAL A 47 0.70 -15.86 7.56
CA VAL A 47 1.62 -16.85 8.15
C VAL A 47 1.09 -17.40 9.48
N GLN A 48 0.54 -16.54 10.34
CA GLN A 48 -0.04 -16.98 11.62
C GLN A 48 -1.29 -17.82 11.42
N GLN A 49 -2.18 -17.42 10.50
CA GLN A 49 -3.40 -18.16 10.19
C GLN A 49 -3.10 -19.54 9.59
N GLU A 50 -2.11 -19.64 8.71
CA GLU A 50 -1.72 -20.91 8.10
C GLU A 50 -1.04 -21.86 9.11
N LEU A 51 -0.31 -21.33 10.08
CA LEU A 51 0.22 -22.11 11.21
C LEU A 51 -0.90 -22.64 12.11
N GLN A 52 -1.89 -21.81 12.45
CA GLN A 52 -3.07 -22.25 13.22
C GLN A 52 -3.90 -23.31 12.46
N ARG A 53 -4.01 -23.15 11.14
CA ARG A 53 -4.67 -24.13 10.27
C ARG A 53 -3.93 -25.46 10.28
N LEU A 54 -2.59 -25.45 10.28
CA LEU A 54 -1.79 -26.67 10.40
C LEU A 54 -2.08 -27.41 11.72
N ASP A 55 -2.18 -26.70 12.84
CA ASP A 55 -2.51 -27.31 14.13
C ASP A 55 -3.89 -27.98 14.09
N THR A 56 -4.88 -27.33 13.49
CA THR A 56 -6.21 -27.93 13.30
C THR A 56 -6.18 -29.18 12.41
N LEU A 57 -5.34 -29.18 11.36
CA LEU A 57 -5.21 -30.31 10.44
C LEU A 57 -4.51 -31.51 11.09
N ARG A 58 -3.66 -31.30 12.11
CA ARG A 58 -3.01 -32.41 12.85
C ARG A 58 -4.02 -33.33 13.52
N GLU A 59 -5.14 -32.79 13.96
CA GLU A 59 -6.19 -33.55 14.65
C GLU A 59 -7.27 -34.05 13.69
N SER A 60 -7.58 -33.29 12.64
CA SER A 60 -8.74 -33.55 11.77
C SER A 60 -8.42 -34.24 10.44
N ALA A 61 -7.27 -33.97 9.83
CA ALA A 61 -6.88 -34.49 8.51
C ALA A 61 -5.35 -34.56 8.34
N PRO A 62 -4.68 -35.54 8.99
CA PRO A 62 -3.22 -35.62 9.02
C PRO A 62 -2.56 -35.80 7.63
N ASP A 63 -3.29 -36.39 6.68
CA ASP A 63 -2.86 -36.58 5.29
C ASP A 63 -2.66 -35.26 4.54
N ARG A 64 -3.31 -34.16 4.98
CA ARG A 64 -3.18 -32.83 4.39
C ARG A 64 -1.99 -32.03 4.91
N ILE A 65 -1.33 -32.50 5.98
CA ILE A 65 -0.18 -31.82 6.61
C ILE A 65 0.93 -31.49 5.58
N PRO A 66 1.39 -32.42 4.71
CA PRO A 66 2.49 -32.12 3.78
C PRO A 66 2.16 -31.00 2.80
N GLN A 67 0.89 -30.89 2.39
CA GLN A 67 0.44 -29.82 1.51
C GLN A 67 0.36 -28.49 2.27
N GLN A 68 -0.17 -28.51 3.49
CA GLN A 68 -0.26 -27.32 4.33
C GLN A 68 1.13 -26.75 4.66
N THR A 69 2.13 -27.60 4.90
CA THR A 69 3.51 -27.16 5.13
C THR A 69 4.05 -26.35 3.94
N LYS A 70 3.78 -26.78 2.70
CA LYS A 70 4.20 -26.02 1.51
C LYS A 70 3.54 -24.65 1.44
N VAL A 71 2.24 -24.57 1.75
CA VAL A 71 1.50 -23.30 1.81
C VAL A 71 2.11 -22.36 2.84
N ILE A 72 2.48 -22.87 4.03
CA ILE A 72 3.16 -22.09 5.06
C ILE A 72 4.51 -21.58 4.56
N ASP A 73 5.29 -22.41 3.87
CA ASP A 73 6.59 -22.02 3.34
C ASP A 73 6.43 -20.90 2.29
N GLU A 74 5.46 -21.01 1.38
CA GLU A 74 5.13 -19.94 0.43
C GLU A 74 4.68 -18.65 1.15
N ALA A 75 3.78 -18.75 2.14
CA ALA A 75 3.33 -17.60 2.92
C ALA A 75 4.48 -16.92 3.67
N LYS A 76 5.42 -17.70 4.24
CA LYS A 76 6.62 -17.17 4.86
C LYS A 76 7.50 -16.43 3.87
N MET A 77 7.61 -16.91 2.63
CA MET A 77 8.37 -16.25 1.57
C MET A 77 7.71 -14.95 1.08
N MET A 78 6.41 -14.76 1.29
CA MET A 78 5.73 -13.51 0.98
C MET A 78 6.09 -12.35 1.93
N VAL A 79 6.56 -12.65 3.15
CA VAL A 79 7.02 -11.64 4.10
C VAL A 79 8.28 -10.91 3.59
N PRO A 80 9.42 -11.58 3.29
CA PRO A 80 10.59 -10.91 2.75
C PRO A 80 10.33 -10.30 1.37
N HIS A 81 9.44 -10.89 0.55
CA HIS A 81 9.02 -10.27 -0.71
C HIS A 81 8.34 -8.91 -0.47
N SER A 82 7.44 -8.82 0.51
CA SER A 82 6.75 -7.59 0.88
C SER A 82 7.72 -6.56 1.48
N VAL A 83 8.68 -7.01 2.31
CA VAL A 83 9.77 -6.17 2.83
C VAL A 83 10.59 -5.54 1.69
N ASN A 84 10.99 -6.33 0.69
CA ASN A 84 11.75 -5.82 -0.46
C ASN A 84 10.97 -4.76 -1.24
N ARG A 85 9.64 -4.95 -1.41
CA ARG A 85 8.76 -3.95 -2.05
C ARG A 85 8.64 -2.66 -1.23
N ILE A 86 8.62 -2.75 0.11
CA ILE A 86 8.64 -1.58 0.99
C ILE A 86 9.96 -0.83 0.84
N MET A 87 11.10 -1.52 0.93
CA MET A 87 12.42 -0.90 0.80
C MET A 87 12.60 -0.19 -0.55
N ALA A 88 12.16 -0.82 -1.64
CA ALA A 88 12.19 -0.21 -2.97
C ALA A 88 11.31 1.05 -3.04
N ALA A 89 10.11 1.01 -2.47
CA ALA A 89 9.20 2.17 -2.44
C ALA A 89 9.69 3.30 -1.53
N VAL A 90 10.33 2.99 -0.39
CA VAL A 90 10.99 3.98 0.47
C VAL A 90 12.11 4.67 -0.29
N LYS A 91 12.96 3.91 -0.99
CA LYS A 91 14.04 4.46 -1.82
C LYS A 91 13.49 5.36 -2.92
N ASP A 92 12.49 4.89 -3.67
CA ASP A 92 11.86 5.65 -4.76
C ASP A 92 11.21 6.97 -4.26
N LEU A 93 10.57 6.94 -3.09
CA LEU A 93 9.98 8.13 -2.47
C LEU A 93 11.06 9.11 -1.97
N SER A 94 12.14 8.60 -1.37
CA SER A 94 13.29 9.42 -0.94
C SER A 94 13.96 10.12 -2.12
N GLU A 95 14.31 9.37 -3.17
CA GLU A 95 14.92 9.92 -4.39
C GLU A 95 14.02 10.96 -5.06
N TYR A 96 12.70 10.76 -5.00
CA TYR A 96 11.75 11.73 -5.54
C TYR A 96 11.73 13.03 -4.72
N LEU A 97 11.72 12.93 -3.38
CA LEU A 97 11.75 14.09 -2.49
C LEU A 97 13.05 14.88 -2.59
N GLU A 98 14.19 14.21 -2.82
CA GLU A 98 15.48 14.88 -3.04
C GLU A 98 15.49 15.71 -4.33
N LYS A 99 14.81 15.24 -5.39
CA LYS A 99 14.80 15.90 -6.71
C LYS A 99 13.74 16.98 -6.84
N GLU A 100 12.51 16.66 -6.41
CA GLU A 100 11.32 17.47 -6.67
C GLU A 100 10.64 17.96 -5.37
N GLY A 101 11.10 17.53 -4.20
CA GLY A 101 10.44 17.87 -2.93
C GLY A 101 10.44 19.36 -2.63
N SER A 102 11.44 20.12 -3.08
CA SER A 102 11.52 21.57 -2.92
C SER A 102 10.56 22.35 -3.83
N THR A 103 10.02 21.71 -4.87
CA THR A 103 9.05 22.32 -5.80
C THR A 103 7.61 22.02 -5.40
N VAL A 104 7.40 21.16 -4.40
CA VAL A 104 6.09 20.85 -3.84
C VAL A 104 5.75 21.87 -2.76
N SER A 105 4.67 22.62 -2.94
CA SER A 105 4.19 23.65 -2.00
C SER A 105 3.28 23.11 -0.90
N ASN A 106 2.93 21.84 -0.95
CA ASN A 106 1.99 21.21 -0.04
C ASN A 106 2.72 20.57 1.15
N ASP A 107 2.86 21.33 2.23
CA ASP A 107 3.57 20.91 3.45
C ASP A 107 2.95 19.67 4.10
N GLU A 108 1.61 19.56 4.13
CA GLU A 108 0.92 18.39 4.68
C GLU A 108 1.27 17.10 3.92
N LEU A 109 1.38 17.19 2.59
CA LEU A 109 1.77 16.06 1.76
C LEU A 109 3.24 15.69 1.95
N LEU A 110 4.13 16.68 2.15
CA LEU A 110 5.54 16.46 2.46
C LEU A 110 5.72 15.80 3.83
N ASP A 111 4.99 16.25 4.84
CA ASP A 111 4.98 15.64 6.18
C ASP A 111 4.44 14.21 6.12
N LEU A 112 3.33 14.00 5.41
CA LEU A 112 2.79 12.67 5.20
C LEU A 112 3.78 11.74 4.51
N ALA A 113 4.53 12.23 3.52
CA ALA A 113 5.57 11.47 2.85
C ALA A 113 6.69 11.07 3.83
N ARG A 114 7.18 12.01 4.64
CA ARG A 114 8.19 11.76 5.68
C ARG A 114 7.74 10.74 6.70
N THR A 115 6.54 10.90 7.26
CA THR A 115 5.96 9.92 8.21
C THR A 115 5.80 8.55 7.57
N THR A 116 5.28 8.48 6.34
CA THR A 116 5.09 7.19 5.66
C THR A 116 6.43 6.49 5.38
N MET A 117 7.50 7.24 5.06
CA MET A 117 8.84 6.66 4.94
C MET A 117 9.37 6.14 6.27
N ALA A 118 9.18 6.87 7.37
CA ALA A 118 9.57 6.43 8.70
C ALA A 118 8.82 5.15 9.10
N ASP A 119 7.51 5.07 8.85
CA ASP A 119 6.71 3.85 9.04
C ASP A 119 7.25 2.69 8.17
N GLY A 120 7.62 2.98 6.92
CA GLY A 120 8.26 2.04 6.01
C GLY A 120 9.57 1.46 6.56
N GLN A 121 10.44 2.33 7.07
CA GLN A 121 11.72 1.94 7.67
C GLN A 121 11.51 1.15 8.97
N ALA A 122 10.60 1.59 9.84
CA ALA A 122 10.26 0.89 11.08
C ALA A 122 9.65 -0.50 10.85
N ALA A 123 8.89 -0.69 9.76
CA ALA A 123 8.25 -1.97 9.45
C ALA A 123 9.23 -3.05 8.96
N VAL A 124 10.41 -2.65 8.48
CA VAL A 124 11.45 -3.53 7.91
C VAL A 124 12.74 -3.62 8.75
N SER A 125 12.87 -2.79 9.79
CA SER A 125 13.95 -2.86 10.77
C SER A 125 13.69 -3.98 11.77
#